data_AF-A0A7L5DYZ3-F1
#
_entry.id   AF-A0A7L5DYZ3-F1
#
_cell.length_a   1.000
_cell.length_b   1.000
_cell.length_c   1.000
_cell.angle_alpha   90.00
_cell.angle_beta   90.00
_cell.angle_gamma   90.00
#
_symmetry.space_group_name_H-M   'P 1'
#
loop_
_entity.id
_entity.type
_entity.pdbx_description
1 polymer ?
#
loop_
_entity_poly.entity_id
_entity_poly.type
_entity_poly.pdbx_seq_one_letter_code
_entity_poly.pdbx_strand_id
1 'polypeptide(L)'
;MPNSPIIQNLYIPSDLDREFPLAPHFVQTFGSYPNYLHFSEDFKPSARELFASRGFQLINQSIRVTDEGWQSVERVYQHDDGILLKAEFVGDRFFRLYGLYHTEPSVKTLLDGLNEYKYAHEDNQTNIYLIQSGLGGLHTERVEINPPDINLDLHYNDDFLPVHERLVTLLGQPKSKGLILLHGEPGTGKTTYIKHLSSLVKKDMLILPPYMTNYLTSPEIIPFLLENKDSVLIIEDAERILQSREAGGDTNSVSNILNLTDGLLADCMHIQVIATFNASKHLLDKALMRKGRLMVDYAFGKLSPDKANALLTQLGMDYRTPEPMTLADIFNIDDQTVSGERQEFKKVGF
;
A
#
# COMPACT_ATOMS: atom_id res chain seq x y z
N MET A 1 30.43 -20.21 -16.62
CA MET A 1 29.70 -19.17 -15.86
C MET A 1 30.69 -18.04 -15.60
N PRO A 2 30.45 -16.80 -16.07
CA PRO A 2 31.44 -15.75 -15.94
C PRO A 2 31.43 -15.19 -14.51
N ASN A 3 32.63 -15.16 -13.92
CA ASN A 3 33.09 -14.43 -12.74
C ASN A 3 32.07 -13.53 -12.03
N SER A 4 31.43 -14.07 -11.00
CA SER A 4 30.82 -13.28 -9.92
C SER A 4 31.92 -12.64 -9.07
N PRO A 5 31.82 -11.36 -8.70
CA PRO A 5 32.81 -10.71 -7.84
C PRO A 5 32.73 -11.31 -6.43
N ILE A 6 33.83 -11.90 -5.97
CA ILE A 6 33.98 -12.44 -4.62
C ILE A 6 34.58 -11.32 -3.76
N ILE A 7 33.87 -10.89 -2.72
CA ILE A 7 34.46 -10.15 -1.60
C ILE A 7 34.55 -11.13 -0.42
N GLN A 8 35.77 -11.54 -0.06
CA GLN A 8 36.13 -12.27 1.17
C GLN A 8 35.16 -13.39 1.62
N ASN A 9 34.90 -14.37 0.75
CA ASN A 9 34.14 -15.61 1.05
C ASN A 9 32.63 -15.46 1.37
N LEU A 10 31.99 -14.32 1.07
CA LEU A 10 30.54 -14.19 1.14
C LEU A 10 29.91 -14.27 -0.27
N TYR A 11 28.96 -15.19 -0.45
CA TYR A 11 28.12 -15.24 -1.65
C TYR A 11 27.06 -14.14 -1.52
N ILE A 12 27.11 -13.15 -2.40
CA ILE A 12 26.06 -12.14 -2.54
C ILE A 12 25.13 -12.65 -3.66
N PRO A 13 23.89 -13.08 -3.36
CA PRO A 13 22.90 -13.38 -4.38
C PRO A 13 22.71 -12.20 -5.33
N SER A 14 22.48 -12.45 -6.61
CA SER A 14 22.27 -11.43 -7.66
C SER A 14 21.19 -10.40 -7.34
N ASP A 15 20.29 -10.71 -6.42
CA ASP A 15 19.16 -9.86 -6.03
C ASP A 15 19.56 -8.80 -4.98
N LEU A 16 20.76 -8.91 -4.41
CA LEU A 16 21.37 -7.98 -3.44
C LEU A 16 22.38 -7.00 -4.08
N ASP A 17 22.58 -7.04 -5.40
CA ASP A 17 23.56 -6.18 -6.10
C ASP A 17 23.26 -4.67 -6.04
N ARG A 18 22.10 -4.27 -5.47
CA ARG A 18 21.65 -2.86 -5.41
C ARG A 18 21.55 -2.26 -4.02
N GLU A 19 21.70 -3.04 -2.95
CA GLU A 19 21.53 -2.57 -1.58
C GLU A 19 22.77 -2.84 -0.71
N PHE A 20 23.05 -1.95 0.23
CA PHE A 20 24.15 -2.15 1.17
C PHE A 20 23.85 -3.35 2.09
N PRO A 21 24.72 -4.39 2.15
CA PRO A 21 24.44 -5.62 2.87
C PRO A 21 24.63 -5.44 4.38
N LEU A 22 23.63 -4.82 5.05
CA LEU A 22 23.70 -4.44 6.46
C LEU A 22 24.05 -5.60 7.42
N ALA A 23 23.30 -6.70 7.37
CA ALA A 23 23.51 -7.81 8.32
C ALA A 23 24.84 -8.55 8.08
N PRO A 24 25.23 -8.88 6.82
CA PRO A 24 26.57 -9.38 6.54
C PRO A 24 27.68 -8.42 7.01
N HIS A 25 27.56 -7.12 6.73
CA HIS A 25 28.50 -6.10 7.17
C HIS A 25 28.60 -6.03 8.71
N PHE A 26 27.47 -6.13 9.41
CA PHE A 26 27.43 -6.14 10.87
C PHE A 26 28.21 -7.33 11.44
N VAL A 27 27.96 -8.54 10.92
CA VAL A 27 28.66 -9.77 11.38
C VAL A 27 30.15 -9.66 11.10
N GLN A 28 30.54 -9.15 9.93
CA GLN A 28 31.94 -8.95 9.57
C GLN A 28 32.64 -7.93 10.48
N THR A 29 31.94 -6.86 10.86
CA THR A 29 32.51 -5.74 11.63
C THR A 29 32.58 -6.06 13.12
N PHE A 30 31.52 -6.63 13.69
CA PHE A 30 31.38 -6.82 15.15
C PHE A 30 31.55 -8.28 15.59
N GLY A 31 31.69 -9.23 14.66
CA GLY A 31 31.95 -10.63 14.97
C GLY A 31 30.78 -11.38 15.61
N SER A 32 29.57 -10.81 15.56
CA SER A 32 28.36 -11.40 16.14
C SER A 32 27.14 -11.14 15.28
N TYR A 33 26.10 -11.98 15.41
CA TYR A 33 24.80 -11.67 14.82
C TYR A 33 24.17 -10.41 15.46
N PRO A 34 23.51 -9.54 14.68
CA PRO A 34 22.83 -8.37 15.20
C PRO A 34 21.49 -8.70 15.85
N ASN A 35 21.04 -7.82 16.74
CA ASN A 35 19.64 -7.62 17.06
C ASN A 35 19.04 -6.55 16.16
N TYR A 36 17.72 -6.55 15.98
CA TYR A 36 17.01 -5.61 15.09
C TYR A 36 16.33 -4.49 15.88
N LEU A 37 16.45 -3.27 15.37
CA LEU A 37 15.81 -2.08 15.91
C LEU A 37 14.86 -1.50 14.87
N HIS A 38 13.58 -1.44 15.25
CA HIS A 38 12.50 -0.96 14.41
C HIS A 38 12.01 0.40 14.93
N PHE A 39 11.73 1.31 14.01
CA PHE A 39 11.15 2.61 14.30
C PHE A 39 9.83 2.73 13.56
N SER A 40 8.78 3.14 14.26
CA SER A 40 7.46 3.42 13.69
C SER A 40 7.30 4.88 13.24
N GLU A 41 8.32 5.71 13.45
CA GLU A 41 8.26 7.17 13.31
C GLU A 41 9.21 7.61 12.20
N ASP A 42 8.82 8.67 11.48
CA ASP A 42 9.69 9.36 10.54
C ASP A 42 10.52 10.44 11.27
N PHE A 43 11.74 10.69 10.83
CA PHE A 43 12.65 11.64 11.46
C PHE A 43 13.04 12.78 10.52
N LYS A 44 13.16 13.99 11.06
CA LYS A 44 13.66 15.16 10.35
C LYS A 44 15.11 14.93 9.91
N PRO A 45 15.56 15.48 8.77
CA PRO A 45 16.96 15.38 8.33
C PRO A 45 17.97 15.94 9.33
N SER A 46 17.55 16.80 10.26
CA SER A 46 18.38 17.31 11.36
C SER A 46 18.76 16.24 12.40
N ALA A 47 18.07 15.09 12.48
CA ALA A 47 18.47 13.97 13.34
C ALA A 47 19.88 13.46 13.03
N ARG A 48 20.41 13.73 11.83
CA ARG A 48 21.81 13.44 11.48
C ARG A 48 22.82 14.17 12.37
N GLU A 49 22.45 15.33 12.90
CA GLU A 49 23.29 16.08 13.85
C GLU A 49 23.45 15.32 15.16
N LEU A 50 22.39 14.64 15.62
CA LEU A 50 22.46 13.74 16.77
C LEU A 50 23.45 12.60 16.47
N PHE A 51 23.33 11.93 15.32
CA PHE A 51 24.24 10.83 14.95
C PHE A 51 25.70 11.30 14.93
N ALA A 52 25.98 12.45 14.31
CA ALA A 52 27.31 13.03 14.27
C ALA A 52 27.83 13.38 15.69
N SER A 53 26.98 13.97 16.54
CA SER A 53 27.35 14.32 17.92
C SER A 53 27.62 13.10 18.82
N ARG A 54 27.04 11.94 18.46
CA ARG A 54 27.15 10.68 19.18
C ARG A 54 28.16 9.72 18.57
N GLY A 55 29.04 10.20 17.68
CA GLY A 55 30.16 9.42 17.14
C GLY A 55 29.81 8.45 16.01
N PHE A 56 28.60 8.51 15.44
CA PHE A 56 28.26 7.69 14.29
C PHE A 56 28.99 8.17 13.03
N GLN A 57 29.57 7.24 12.28
CA GLN A 57 30.27 7.49 11.03
C GLN A 57 29.43 7.06 9.84
N LEU A 58 29.38 7.88 8.79
CA LEU A 58 28.73 7.51 7.53
C LEU A 58 29.64 6.53 6.76
N ILE A 59 29.17 5.30 6.56
CA ILE A 59 29.92 4.23 5.87
C ILE A 59 29.42 3.95 4.45
N ASN A 60 28.17 4.31 4.15
CA ASN A 60 27.59 4.17 2.82
C ASN A 60 26.56 5.27 2.54
N GLN A 61 26.43 5.65 1.27
CA GLN A 61 25.38 6.57 0.82
C GLN A 61 24.97 6.25 -0.62
N SER A 62 23.68 6.37 -0.88
CA SER A 62 23.08 6.25 -2.22
C SER A 62 22.38 7.55 -2.59
N ILE A 63 22.51 7.95 -3.85
CA ILE A 63 21.99 9.20 -4.41
C ILE A 63 21.22 8.91 -5.69
N ARG A 64 20.14 9.66 -5.91
CA ARG A 64 19.34 9.65 -7.13
C ARG A 64 19.50 10.99 -7.83
N VAL A 65 19.70 10.94 -9.14
CA VAL A 65 19.76 12.12 -10.00
C VAL A 65 18.44 12.22 -10.75
N THR A 66 17.78 13.36 -10.62
CA THR A 66 16.56 13.72 -11.35
C THR A 66 16.77 15.07 -12.06
N ASP A 67 15.82 15.47 -12.90
CA ASP A 67 15.83 16.80 -13.52
C ASP A 67 15.78 17.94 -12.49
N GLU A 68 15.31 17.64 -11.27
CA GLU A 68 15.23 18.56 -10.14
C GLU A 68 16.52 18.60 -9.28
N GLY A 69 17.48 17.70 -9.54
CA GLY A 69 18.80 17.70 -8.91
C GLY A 69 19.24 16.37 -8.31
N TRP A 70 20.15 16.46 -7.34
CA TRP A 70 20.77 15.31 -6.68
C TRP A 70 20.13 15.13 -5.31
N GLN A 71 19.45 14.00 -5.11
CA GLN A 71 18.75 13.69 -3.87
C GLN A 71 19.43 12.51 -3.17
N SER A 72 19.65 12.62 -1.86
CA SER A 72 20.04 11.45 -1.06
C SER A 72 18.86 10.49 -1.01
N VAL A 73 19.12 9.21 -1.25
CA VAL A 73 18.13 8.13 -1.15
C VAL A 73 18.36 7.36 0.12
N GLU A 74 19.61 7.05 0.43
CA GLU A 74 19.97 6.19 1.54
C GLU A 74 21.28 6.64 2.16
N ARG A 75 21.41 6.50 3.48
CA ARG A 75 22.67 6.61 4.20
C ARG A 75 22.78 5.54 5.27
N VAL A 76 23.95 4.93 5.39
CA VAL A 76 24.24 3.96 6.45
C VAL A 76 25.28 4.53 7.39
N TYR A 77 24.93 4.56 8.67
CA TYR A 77 25.78 5.04 9.75
C TYR A 77 26.22 3.88 10.64
N GLN A 78 27.46 3.95 11.14
CA GLN A 78 28.05 2.96 12.03
C GLN A 78 28.57 3.62 13.30
N HIS A 79 28.36 2.97 14.45
CA HIS A 79 29.04 3.30 15.70
C HIS A 79 29.85 2.10 16.18
N ASP A 80 31.01 2.36 16.77
CA ASP A 80 31.96 1.32 17.20
C ASP A 80 31.43 0.45 18.35
N ASP A 81 30.47 0.96 19.13
CA ASP A 81 29.73 0.19 20.16
C ASP A 81 28.76 -0.87 19.59
N GLY A 82 28.86 -1.19 18.30
CA GLY A 82 28.06 -2.24 17.68
C GLY A 82 26.68 -1.79 17.25
N ILE A 83 26.57 -0.62 16.61
CA ILE A 83 25.29 -0.13 16.07
C ILE A 83 25.46 0.23 14.59
N LEU A 84 24.53 -0.23 13.75
CA LEU A 84 24.34 0.25 12.39
C LEU A 84 22.96 0.87 12.26
N LEU A 85 22.87 2.02 11.60
CA LEU A 85 21.62 2.69 11.28
C LEU A 85 21.53 2.92 9.78
N LYS A 86 20.45 2.48 9.14
CA LYS A 86 20.11 2.79 7.76
C LYS A 86 19.01 3.85 7.76
N ALA A 87 19.31 5.00 7.16
CA ALA A 87 18.38 6.09 6.96
C ALA A 87 17.96 6.15 5.49
N GLU A 88 16.67 5.95 5.21
CA GLU A 88 16.09 6.02 3.88
C GLU A 88 15.31 7.35 3.73
N PHE A 89 15.75 8.19 2.81
CA PHE A 89 15.26 9.56 2.66
C PHE A 89 14.07 9.64 1.72
N VAL A 90 13.07 10.43 2.12
CA VAL A 90 11.92 10.79 1.30
C VAL A 90 12.07 12.25 0.87
N GLY A 91 12.79 12.44 -0.24
CA GLY A 91 13.24 13.76 -0.68
C GLY A 91 14.06 14.46 0.41
N ASP A 92 13.83 15.77 0.58
CA ASP A 92 14.48 16.58 1.62
C ASP A 92 13.63 16.75 2.89
N ARG A 93 12.50 16.05 2.99
CA ARG A 93 11.49 16.28 4.05
C ARG A 93 11.81 15.52 5.34
N PHE A 94 12.03 14.23 5.23
CA PHE A 94 12.27 13.32 6.35
C PHE A 94 12.98 12.04 5.88
N PHE A 95 13.37 11.20 6.83
CA PHE A 95 13.88 9.86 6.56
C PHE A 95 13.28 8.82 7.51
N ARG A 96 13.19 7.58 7.04
CA ARG A 96 12.90 6.39 7.85
C ARG A 96 14.18 5.79 8.36
N LEU A 97 14.14 5.27 9.58
CA LEU A 97 15.31 4.71 10.23
C LEU A 97 15.10 3.22 10.47
N TYR A 98 16.13 2.43 10.18
CA TYR A 98 16.23 1.01 10.51
C TYR A 98 17.55 0.79 11.23
N GLY A 99 17.59 -0.07 12.25
CA GLY A 99 18.81 -0.28 13.01
C GLY A 99 19.15 -1.74 13.24
N LEU A 100 20.45 -2.02 13.33
CA LEU A 100 21.01 -3.26 13.86
C LEU A 100 21.89 -2.90 15.05
N TYR A 101 21.85 -3.74 16.09
CA TYR A 101 22.62 -3.45 17.29
C TYR A 101 23.15 -4.69 18.03
N HIS A 102 24.21 -4.49 18.79
CA HIS A 102 24.84 -5.53 19.61
C HIS A 102 24.18 -5.60 21.00
N THR A 103 24.08 -4.48 21.73
CA THR A 103 23.57 -4.44 23.10
C THR A 103 22.50 -3.36 23.30
N GLU A 104 21.44 -3.67 24.05
CA GLU A 104 20.34 -2.73 24.31
C GLU A 104 20.79 -1.43 25.04
N PRO A 105 21.71 -1.46 26.04
CA PRO A 105 22.15 -0.24 26.72
C PRO A 105 22.87 0.75 25.83
N SER A 106 23.68 0.28 24.86
CA SER A 106 24.41 1.15 23.93
C SER A 106 23.42 1.91 23.05
N VAL A 107 22.44 1.22 22.47
CA VAL A 107 21.37 1.82 21.66
C VAL A 107 20.58 2.85 22.45
N LYS A 108 20.11 2.50 23.65
CA LYS A 108 19.34 3.41 24.50
C LYS A 108 20.12 4.68 24.82
N THR A 109 21.42 4.56 25.08
CA THR A 109 22.27 5.71 25.40
C THR A 109 22.57 6.56 24.18
N LEU A 110 22.90 5.93 23.05
CA LEU A 110 23.34 6.60 21.83
C LEU A 110 22.20 7.22 21.03
N LEU A 111 20.99 6.67 21.14
CA LEU A 111 19.78 7.21 20.50
C LEU A 111 18.89 8.01 21.46
N ASP A 112 19.37 8.26 22.68
CA ASP A 112 18.68 9.15 23.61
C ASP A 112 18.48 10.54 23.00
N GLY A 113 17.26 11.07 23.11
CA GLY A 113 16.86 12.33 22.48
C GLY A 113 16.44 12.23 21.01
N LEU A 114 16.54 11.06 20.34
CA LEU A 114 16.11 10.90 18.94
C LEU A 114 14.63 11.27 18.72
N ASN A 115 13.78 11.07 19.74
CA ASN A 115 12.36 11.43 19.70
C ASN A 115 12.10 12.94 19.50
N GLU A 116 13.05 13.82 19.82
CA GLU A 116 12.92 15.26 19.59
C GLU A 116 12.96 15.62 18.09
N TYR A 117 13.52 14.72 17.29
CA TYR A 117 13.67 14.88 15.85
C TYR A 117 12.56 14.19 15.06
N LYS A 118 11.49 13.71 15.72
CA LYS A 118 10.31 13.20 15.02
C LYS A 118 9.81 14.23 14.02
N TYR A 119 9.57 13.77 12.79
CA TYR A 119 8.94 14.57 11.77
C TYR A 119 7.43 14.58 12.04
N ALA A 120 6.89 15.78 12.28
CA ALA A 120 5.46 15.96 12.35
C ALA A 120 4.96 16.06 10.91
N HIS A 121 4.22 15.04 10.46
CA HIS A 121 3.48 15.15 9.21
C HIS A 121 2.46 16.27 9.33
N GLU A 122 2.31 17.07 8.28
CA GLU A 122 1.22 18.05 8.24
C GLU A 122 -0.11 17.27 8.36
N ASP A 123 -1.00 17.72 9.27
CA ASP A 123 -2.29 17.10 9.62
C ASP A 123 -3.27 16.90 8.45
N ASN A 124 -2.86 17.25 7.22
CA ASN A 124 -3.65 17.21 6.02
C ASN A 124 -3.21 16.15 5.00
N GLN A 125 -2.18 15.34 5.29
CA GLN A 125 -1.84 14.21 4.42
C GLN A 125 -2.21 12.89 5.08
N THR A 126 -3.19 12.22 4.49
CA THR A 126 -3.41 10.80 4.68
C THR A 126 -2.15 10.04 4.36
N ASN A 127 -1.70 9.21 5.29
CA ASN A 127 -0.55 8.36 5.04
C ASN A 127 -1.02 7.06 4.38
N ILE A 128 -0.42 6.74 3.24
CA ILE A 128 -0.67 5.49 2.55
C ILE A 128 0.54 4.61 2.78
N TYR A 129 0.30 3.40 3.26
CA TYR A 129 1.30 2.42 3.60
C TYR A 129 1.08 1.16 2.78
N LEU A 130 2.12 0.66 2.13
CA LEU A 130 2.14 -0.64 1.51
C LEU A 130 2.56 -1.68 2.55
N ILE A 131 1.78 -2.74 2.70
CA ILE A 131 2.14 -3.87 3.57
C ILE A 131 3.22 -4.70 2.87
N GLN A 132 4.28 -5.03 3.59
CA GLN A 132 5.38 -5.86 3.13
C GLN A 132 5.72 -6.95 4.16
N SER A 133 6.37 -8.02 3.70
CA SER A 133 6.87 -9.09 4.56
C SER A 133 8.40 -9.11 4.50
N GLY A 134 9.05 -9.16 5.67
CA GLY A 134 10.50 -9.26 5.81
C GLY A 134 10.91 -10.24 6.91
N LEU A 135 12.21 -10.27 7.21
CA LEU A 135 12.80 -11.18 8.21
C LEU A 135 12.22 -11.04 9.63
N GLY A 136 11.56 -9.92 9.94
CA GLY A 136 10.88 -9.65 11.21
C GLY A 136 9.35 -9.77 11.17
N GLY A 137 8.78 -10.29 10.08
CA GLY A 137 7.32 -10.38 9.88
C GLY A 137 6.76 -9.24 9.00
N LEU A 138 5.49 -8.92 9.22
CA LEU A 138 4.79 -7.87 8.49
C LEU A 138 5.19 -6.48 8.96
N HIS A 139 5.43 -5.58 8.02
CA HIS A 139 5.72 -4.17 8.28
C HIS A 139 5.11 -3.29 7.18
N THR A 140 5.10 -1.99 7.41
CA THR A 140 4.60 -1.00 6.46
C THR A 140 5.74 -0.23 5.83
N GLU A 141 5.60 0.04 4.53
CA GLU A 141 6.41 1.03 3.82
C GLU A 141 5.49 2.16 3.35
N ARG A 142 5.75 3.40 3.76
CA ARG A 142 4.93 4.52 3.29
C ARG A 142 5.19 4.80 1.81
N VAL A 143 4.12 4.99 1.06
CA VAL A 143 4.14 5.27 -0.38
C VAL A 143 3.51 6.62 -0.65
N GLU A 144 4.08 7.33 -1.63
CA GLU A 144 3.47 8.56 -2.15
C GLU A 144 2.55 8.19 -3.30
N ILE A 145 1.26 8.48 -3.15
CA ILE A 145 0.29 8.38 -4.24
C ILE A 145 -0.21 9.78 -4.55
N ASN A 146 0.04 10.24 -5.77
CA ASN A 146 -0.56 11.47 -6.27
C ASN A 146 -2.05 11.19 -6.53
N PRO A 147 -2.97 11.87 -5.82
CA PRO A 147 -4.38 11.67 -6.06
C PRO A 147 -4.73 12.15 -7.47
N PRO A 148 -5.51 11.35 -8.23
CA PRO A 148 -5.99 11.78 -9.53
C PRO A 148 -6.94 12.98 -9.37
N ASP A 149 -6.87 13.92 -10.31
CA ASP A 149 -7.86 15.00 -10.41
C ASP A 149 -9.17 14.42 -10.94
N ILE A 150 -10.10 14.11 -10.03
CA ILE A 150 -11.39 13.53 -10.35
C ILE A 150 -12.49 14.54 -10.05
N ASN A 151 -13.27 14.86 -11.08
CA ASN A 151 -14.61 15.42 -10.91
C ASN A 151 -15.63 14.29 -10.73
N LEU A 152 -16.16 14.10 -9.52
CA LEU A 152 -17.07 12.98 -9.21
C LEU A 152 -18.38 13.04 -10.00
N ASP A 153 -18.89 14.23 -10.31
CA ASP A 153 -20.12 14.41 -11.07
C ASP A 153 -19.96 14.00 -12.54
N LEU A 154 -18.75 14.12 -13.08
CA LEU A 154 -18.46 13.80 -14.48
C LEU A 154 -17.94 12.37 -14.66
N HIS A 155 -17.18 11.86 -13.70
CA HIS A 155 -16.57 10.54 -13.79
C HIS A 155 -17.42 9.40 -13.21
N TYR A 156 -18.52 9.70 -12.48
CA TYR A 156 -19.42 8.69 -11.95
C TYR A 156 -20.89 9.08 -12.18
N ASN A 157 -21.78 8.08 -12.10
CA ASN A 157 -23.22 8.31 -12.24
C ASN A 157 -23.79 9.04 -11.01
N ASP A 158 -24.98 9.65 -11.17
CA ASP A 158 -25.60 10.52 -10.15
C ASP A 158 -25.93 9.80 -8.83
N ASP A 159 -26.06 8.47 -8.87
CA ASP A 159 -26.29 7.64 -7.70
C ASP A 159 -25.04 7.51 -6.80
N PHE A 160 -23.86 7.89 -7.29
CA PHE A 160 -22.61 7.73 -6.57
C PHE A 160 -22.35 8.84 -5.54
N LEU A 161 -22.79 10.08 -5.79
CA LEU A 161 -22.45 11.20 -4.91
C LEU A 161 -22.92 10.99 -3.44
N PRO A 162 -24.15 10.51 -3.18
CA PRO A 162 -24.57 10.17 -1.81
C PRO A 162 -23.72 9.05 -1.17
N VAL A 163 -23.22 8.12 -1.98
CA VAL A 163 -22.36 7.02 -1.53
C VAL A 163 -20.97 7.55 -1.18
N HIS A 164 -20.44 8.48 -1.98
CA HIS A 164 -19.19 9.17 -1.71
C HIS A 164 -19.23 9.92 -0.37
N GLU A 165 -20.25 10.76 -0.16
CA GLU A 165 -20.42 11.52 1.09
C GLU A 165 -20.46 10.58 2.31
N ARG A 166 -21.18 9.46 2.17
CA ARG A 166 -21.26 8.43 3.19
C ARG A 166 -19.89 7.78 3.44
N LEU A 167 -19.13 7.45 2.39
CA LEU A 167 -17.80 6.85 2.52
C LEU A 167 -16.81 7.78 3.24
N VAL A 168 -16.75 9.05 2.83
CA VAL A 168 -15.88 10.05 3.47
C VAL A 168 -16.25 10.20 4.95
N THR A 169 -17.55 10.30 5.25
CA THR A 169 -18.04 10.43 6.62
C THR A 169 -17.66 9.21 7.47
N LEU A 170 -17.91 8.00 6.97
CA LEU A 170 -17.67 6.77 7.72
C LEU A 170 -16.19 6.49 7.94
N LEU A 171 -15.34 6.75 6.95
CA LEU A 171 -13.90 6.56 7.06
C LEU A 171 -13.25 7.64 7.93
N GLY A 172 -13.83 8.85 8.00
CA GLY A 172 -13.38 9.91 8.90
C GLY A 172 -13.75 9.71 10.37
N GLN A 173 -14.61 8.73 10.70
CA GLN A 173 -15.03 8.51 12.09
C GLN A 173 -13.93 7.82 12.91
N PRO A 174 -13.45 8.41 14.01
CA PRO A 174 -12.43 7.78 14.85
C PRO A 174 -12.98 6.50 15.49
N LYS A 175 -12.13 5.49 15.65
CA LYS A 175 -12.49 4.19 16.26
C LYS A 175 -13.67 3.50 15.56
N SER A 176 -13.80 3.72 14.26
CA SER A 176 -14.81 3.06 13.43
C SER A 176 -14.31 1.71 12.92
N LYS A 177 -15.23 0.81 12.60
CA LYS A 177 -14.94 -0.54 12.11
C LYS A 177 -16.04 -0.99 11.15
N GLY A 178 -15.68 -1.89 10.25
CA GLY A 178 -16.64 -2.52 9.34
C GLY A 178 -16.10 -2.68 7.94
N LEU A 179 -16.95 -3.23 7.08
CA LEU A 179 -16.63 -3.64 5.72
C LEU A 179 -17.29 -2.70 4.70
N ILE A 180 -16.50 -2.30 3.72
CA ILE A 180 -16.90 -1.52 2.55
C ILE A 180 -16.59 -2.38 1.32
N LEU A 181 -17.62 -2.66 0.53
CA LEU A 181 -17.52 -3.43 -0.70
C LEU A 181 -17.70 -2.50 -1.90
N LEU A 182 -16.68 -2.39 -2.74
CA LEU A 182 -16.69 -1.58 -3.95
C LEU A 182 -16.48 -2.48 -5.17
N HIS A 183 -17.51 -2.66 -5.99
CA HIS A 183 -17.44 -3.64 -7.07
C HIS A 183 -17.96 -3.10 -8.39
N GLY A 184 -17.71 -3.82 -9.48
CA GLY A 184 -18.13 -3.37 -10.82
C GLY A 184 -17.17 -3.86 -11.89
N GLU A 185 -17.55 -3.71 -13.15
CA GLU A 185 -16.71 -4.19 -14.27
C GLU A 185 -15.31 -3.55 -14.26
N PRO A 186 -14.30 -4.21 -14.84
CA PRO A 186 -13.00 -3.58 -15.07
C PRO A 186 -13.16 -2.25 -15.82
N GLY A 187 -12.34 -1.25 -15.48
CA GLY A 187 -12.39 0.05 -16.15
C GLY A 187 -13.46 1.04 -15.67
N THR A 188 -14.27 0.70 -14.66
CA THR A 188 -15.26 1.64 -14.07
C THR A 188 -14.68 2.59 -13.00
N GLY A 189 -13.35 2.59 -12.82
CA GLY A 189 -12.65 3.58 -11.98
C GLY A 189 -12.63 3.30 -10.47
N LYS A 190 -12.77 2.04 -10.03
CA LYS A 190 -12.70 1.64 -8.61
C LYS A 190 -11.37 2.04 -7.94
N THR A 191 -10.24 1.62 -8.51
CA THR A 191 -8.90 1.96 -7.99
C THR A 191 -8.63 3.46 -8.07
N THR A 192 -9.06 4.13 -9.14
CA THR A 192 -8.97 5.59 -9.28
C THR A 192 -9.72 6.30 -8.15
N TYR A 193 -10.93 5.83 -7.84
CA TYR A 193 -11.71 6.36 -6.72
C TYR A 193 -11.04 6.15 -5.37
N ILE A 194 -10.45 4.97 -5.10
CA ILE A 194 -9.72 4.72 -3.85
C ILE A 194 -8.55 5.69 -3.68
N LYS A 195 -7.79 5.97 -4.75
CA LYS A 195 -6.71 6.97 -4.74
C LYS A 195 -7.22 8.39 -4.50
N HIS A 196 -8.41 8.71 -4.95
CA HIS A 196 -9.04 10.00 -4.64
C HIS A 196 -9.52 10.04 -3.18
N LEU A 197 -10.18 8.98 -2.72
CA LEU A 197 -10.68 8.83 -1.35
C LEU A 197 -9.55 8.90 -0.33
N SER A 198 -8.38 8.35 -0.65
CA SER A 198 -7.20 8.45 0.21
C SER A 198 -6.83 9.90 0.48
N SER A 199 -6.94 10.81 -0.48
CA SER A 199 -6.62 12.24 -0.24
C SER A 199 -7.61 12.97 0.68
N LEU A 200 -8.79 12.40 0.95
CA LEU A 200 -9.87 13.05 1.69
C LEU A 200 -9.99 12.58 3.15
N VAL A 201 -9.47 11.39 3.46
CA VAL A 201 -9.69 10.72 4.76
C VAL A 201 -8.45 10.82 5.63
N LYS A 202 -8.54 11.43 6.82
CA LYS A 202 -7.43 11.58 7.77
C LYS A 202 -7.10 10.31 8.59
N LYS A 203 -7.11 9.14 7.96
CA LYS A 203 -6.73 7.86 8.59
C LYS A 203 -5.66 7.16 7.78
N ASP A 204 -4.74 6.49 8.46
CA ASP A 204 -3.73 5.69 7.79
C ASP A 204 -4.40 4.62 6.90
N MET A 205 -3.96 4.55 5.65
CA MET A 205 -4.47 3.61 4.65
C MET A 205 -3.43 2.53 4.38
N LEU A 206 -3.72 1.31 4.80
CA LEU A 206 -2.86 0.14 4.63
C LEU A 206 -3.28 -0.60 3.37
N ILE A 207 -2.46 -0.58 2.32
CA ILE A 207 -2.69 -1.33 1.09
C ILE A 207 -2.07 -2.72 1.25
N LEU A 208 -2.91 -3.74 1.18
CA LEU A 208 -2.48 -5.13 1.08
C LEU A 208 -2.32 -5.51 -0.40
N PRO A 209 -1.09 -5.77 -0.89
CA PRO A 209 -0.89 -6.19 -2.27
C PRO A 209 -1.64 -7.50 -2.58
N PRO A 210 -2.16 -7.69 -3.81
CA PRO A 210 -2.90 -8.90 -4.16
C PRO A 210 -2.14 -10.22 -3.90
N TYR A 211 -0.81 -10.22 -4.09
CA TYR A 211 0.03 -11.39 -3.84
C TYR A 211 0.23 -11.71 -2.35
N MET A 212 -0.12 -10.79 -1.45
CA MET A 212 -0.03 -10.96 0.01
C MET A 212 -1.36 -11.33 0.66
N THR A 213 -2.41 -11.57 -0.10
CA THR A 213 -3.73 -11.93 0.44
C THR A 213 -3.70 -13.14 1.38
N ASN A 214 -2.79 -14.10 1.17
CA ASN A 214 -2.59 -15.25 2.07
C ASN A 214 -2.22 -14.84 3.51
N TYR A 215 -1.56 -13.68 3.71
CA TYR A 215 -1.22 -13.18 5.05
C TYR A 215 -2.43 -12.80 5.88
N LEU A 216 -3.60 -12.57 5.27
CA LEU A 216 -4.84 -12.41 6.04
C LEU A 216 -5.16 -13.64 6.89
N THR A 217 -4.64 -14.81 6.53
CA THR A 217 -4.79 -16.05 7.30
C THR A 217 -3.60 -16.36 8.21
N SER A 218 -2.51 -15.60 8.08
CA SER A 218 -1.32 -15.76 8.90
C SER A 218 -1.56 -15.25 10.32
N PRO A 219 -1.05 -15.93 11.37
CA PRO A 219 -1.10 -15.41 12.73
C PRO A 219 -0.36 -14.07 12.91
N GLU A 220 0.55 -13.72 11.98
CA GLU A 220 1.30 -12.45 11.99
C GLU A 220 0.43 -11.23 11.71
N ILE A 221 -0.75 -11.39 11.08
CA ILE A 221 -1.61 -10.26 10.72
C ILE A 221 -2.20 -9.57 11.95
N ILE A 222 -2.46 -10.31 13.03
CA ILE A 222 -3.11 -9.76 14.22
C ILE A 222 -2.18 -8.83 15.00
N PRO A 223 -0.93 -9.22 15.34
CA PRO A 223 0.03 -8.29 15.92
C PRO A 223 0.25 -7.05 15.04
N PHE A 224 0.39 -7.25 13.73
CA PHE A 224 0.56 -6.16 12.77
C PHE A 224 -0.61 -5.15 12.80
N LEU A 225 -1.86 -5.63 12.75
CA LEU A 225 -3.03 -4.75 12.81
C LEU A 225 -3.25 -4.12 14.22
N LEU A 226 -2.75 -4.76 15.28
CA LEU A 226 -2.70 -4.17 16.62
C LEU A 226 -1.69 -3.04 16.74
N GLU A 227 -0.64 -3.02 15.94
CA GLU A 227 0.30 -1.90 15.86
C GLU A 227 -0.26 -0.76 14.99
N ASN A 228 -1.10 -1.10 14.01
CA ASN A 228 -1.70 -0.16 13.06
C ASN A 228 -3.21 0.07 13.31
N LYS A 229 -3.60 0.38 14.55
CA LYS A 229 -5.01 0.59 14.95
C LYS A 229 -5.63 1.84 14.33
N ASP A 230 -6.95 1.89 14.28
CA ASP A 230 -7.74 3.02 13.76
C ASP A 230 -7.35 3.41 12.32
N SER A 231 -7.10 2.40 11.50
CA SER A 231 -6.67 2.52 10.10
C SER A 231 -7.66 1.88 9.13
N VAL A 232 -7.44 2.13 7.84
CA VAL A 232 -8.22 1.57 6.75
C VAL A 232 -7.39 0.53 6.02
N LEU A 233 -7.81 -0.74 6.02
CA LEU A 233 -7.19 -1.80 5.24
C LEU A 233 -7.84 -1.87 3.86
N ILE A 234 -7.04 -1.63 2.82
CA ILE A 234 -7.45 -1.72 1.41
C ILE A 234 -6.98 -3.05 0.85
N ILE A 235 -7.91 -3.80 0.28
CA ILE A 235 -7.66 -5.07 -0.40
C ILE A 235 -8.21 -4.99 -1.82
N GLU A 236 -7.30 -4.78 -2.77
CA GLU A 236 -7.66 -4.78 -4.19
C GLU A 236 -7.80 -6.20 -4.74
N ASP A 237 -8.62 -6.37 -5.78
CA ASP A 237 -8.91 -7.67 -6.43
C ASP A 237 -9.20 -8.82 -5.43
N ALA A 238 -10.14 -8.55 -4.52
CA ALA A 238 -10.50 -9.40 -3.40
C ALA A 238 -11.43 -10.58 -3.78
N GLU A 239 -11.64 -10.88 -5.07
CA GLU A 239 -12.54 -11.93 -5.55
C GLU A 239 -12.28 -13.26 -4.83
N ARG A 240 -11.02 -13.70 -4.80
CA ARG A 240 -10.62 -14.99 -4.23
C ARG A 240 -10.86 -15.09 -2.73
N ILE A 241 -10.72 -13.99 -2.01
CA ILE A 241 -10.80 -13.96 -0.54
C ILE A 241 -12.20 -13.65 -0.01
N LEU A 242 -13.10 -13.14 -0.84
CA LEU A 242 -14.48 -12.83 -0.43
C LEU A 242 -15.51 -13.87 -0.91
N GLN A 243 -15.11 -14.73 -1.85
CA GLN A 243 -15.97 -15.78 -2.40
C GLN A 243 -16.32 -16.85 -1.37
N SER A 244 -17.51 -17.44 -1.53
CA SER A 244 -17.94 -18.57 -0.72
C SER A 244 -17.11 -19.83 -1.03
N ARG A 245 -17.13 -20.79 -0.10
CA ARG A 245 -16.46 -22.09 -0.27
C ARG A 245 -16.89 -22.82 -1.55
N GLU A 246 -18.17 -22.70 -1.91
CA GLU A 246 -18.76 -23.35 -3.08
C GLU A 246 -18.29 -22.72 -4.40
N ALA A 247 -17.89 -21.45 -4.36
CA ALA A 247 -17.33 -20.71 -5.49
C ALA A 247 -15.79 -20.81 -5.59
N GLY A 248 -15.13 -21.62 -4.75
CA GLY A 248 -13.67 -21.77 -4.73
C GLY A 248 -12.92 -20.72 -3.92
N GLY A 249 -13.62 -19.98 -3.04
CA GLY A 249 -13.02 -18.95 -2.19
C GLY A 249 -12.24 -19.49 -0.98
N ASP A 250 -11.37 -18.63 -0.43
CA ASP A 250 -10.62 -18.91 0.79
C ASP A 250 -11.43 -18.60 2.06
N THR A 251 -12.03 -19.63 2.64
CA THR A 251 -12.89 -19.51 3.84
C THR A 251 -12.19 -18.96 5.08
N ASN A 252 -10.87 -19.14 5.17
CA ASN A 252 -10.10 -18.66 6.32
C ASN A 252 -9.89 -17.15 6.20
N SER A 253 -9.61 -16.66 4.98
CA SER A 253 -9.52 -15.22 4.69
C SER A 253 -10.84 -14.51 4.96
N VAL A 254 -11.98 -15.07 4.50
CA VAL A 254 -13.32 -14.54 4.80
C VAL A 254 -13.53 -14.44 6.32
N SER A 255 -13.25 -15.52 7.05
CA SER A 255 -13.44 -15.58 8.51
C SER A 255 -12.63 -14.52 9.24
N ASN A 256 -11.39 -14.29 8.81
CA ASN A 256 -10.54 -13.26 9.41
C ASN A 256 -11.04 -11.85 9.08
N ILE A 257 -11.46 -11.57 7.85
CA ILE A 257 -12.12 -10.28 7.52
C ILE A 257 -13.37 -10.09 8.40
N LEU A 258 -14.15 -11.14 8.65
CA LEU A 258 -15.31 -11.07 9.54
C LEU A 258 -14.92 -10.77 11.00
N ASN A 259 -13.82 -11.32 11.49
CA ASN A 259 -13.29 -11.04 12.83
C ASN A 259 -12.66 -9.64 12.97
N LEU A 260 -12.19 -9.06 11.86
CA LEU A 260 -11.68 -7.69 11.80
C LEU A 260 -12.80 -6.66 11.75
N THR A 261 -13.95 -7.03 11.19
CA THR A 261 -15.09 -6.13 10.97
C THR A 261 -16.16 -6.25 12.05
N ASP A 262 -16.08 -7.27 12.91
CA ASP A 262 -17.04 -7.55 13.97
C ASP A 262 -16.41 -8.32 15.15
N GLY A 263 -16.96 -8.16 16.35
CA GLY A 263 -16.50 -8.83 17.57
C GLY A 263 -15.33 -8.14 18.30
N LEU A 264 -14.79 -8.86 19.30
CA LEU A 264 -13.80 -8.33 20.26
C LEU A 264 -12.49 -7.86 19.59
N LEU A 265 -12.02 -8.58 18.58
CA LEU A 265 -10.81 -8.21 17.84
C LEU A 265 -11.01 -6.88 17.10
N ALA A 266 -12.16 -6.72 16.46
CA ALA A 266 -12.54 -5.48 15.79
C ALA A 266 -12.66 -4.30 16.78
N ASP A 267 -13.14 -4.51 18.01
CA ASP A 267 -13.18 -3.50 19.08
C ASP A 267 -11.78 -3.13 19.62
N CYS A 268 -10.81 -4.04 19.51
CA CYS A 268 -9.44 -3.76 19.94
C CYS A 268 -8.64 -2.95 18.90
N MET A 269 -8.92 -3.17 17.61
CA MET A 269 -8.12 -2.63 16.51
C MET A 269 -8.79 -1.45 15.78
N HIS A 270 -10.13 -1.42 15.70
CA HIS A 270 -10.89 -0.42 14.95
C HIS A 270 -10.45 -0.30 13.48
N ILE A 271 -10.38 -1.43 12.78
CA ILE A 271 -10.01 -1.47 11.36
C ILE A 271 -11.26 -1.36 10.49
N GLN A 272 -11.21 -0.47 9.50
CA GLN A 272 -12.19 -0.42 8.41
C GLN A 272 -11.60 -1.12 7.19
N VAL A 273 -12.34 -2.02 6.56
CA VAL A 273 -11.85 -2.79 5.41
C VAL A 273 -12.54 -2.28 4.16
N ILE A 274 -11.78 -1.81 3.17
CA ILE A 274 -12.25 -1.56 1.81
C ILE A 274 -11.78 -2.72 0.95
N ALA A 275 -12.72 -3.46 0.36
CA ALA A 275 -12.42 -4.55 -0.55
C ALA A 275 -13.03 -4.30 -1.93
N THR A 276 -12.21 -4.38 -2.98
CA THR A 276 -12.66 -4.22 -4.36
C THR A 276 -12.75 -5.55 -5.09
N PHE A 277 -13.70 -5.71 -5.99
CA PHE A 277 -13.78 -6.89 -6.86
C PHE A 277 -14.55 -6.60 -8.17
N ASN A 278 -14.30 -7.38 -9.21
CA ASN A 278 -14.89 -7.25 -10.54
C ASN A 278 -16.12 -8.15 -10.76
N ALA A 279 -16.42 -9.04 -9.81
CA ALA A 279 -17.37 -10.14 -9.97
C ALA A 279 -18.81 -9.87 -9.49
N SER A 280 -19.71 -10.78 -9.88
CA SER A 280 -21.11 -10.81 -9.41
C SER A 280 -21.18 -11.12 -7.92
N LYS A 281 -21.83 -10.21 -7.19
CA LYS A 281 -22.08 -10.26 -5.74
C LYS A 281 -22.68 -11.59 -5.24
N HIS A 282 -23.32 -12.36 -6.12
CA HIS A 282 -23.91 -13.67 -5.78
C HIS A 282 -22.87 -14.71 -5.35
N LEU A 283 -21.60 -14.52 -5.69
CA LEU A 283 -20.51 -15.44 -5.34
C LEU A 283 -19.92 -15.16 -3.95
N LEU A 284 -20.28 -14.03 -3.32
CA LEU A 284 -19.75 -13.65 -2.01
C LEU A 284 -20.34 -14.48 -0.88
N ASP A 285 -19.57 -14.65 0.18
CA ASP A 285 -20.09 -15.24 1.41
C ASP A 285 -21.20 -14.37 2.03
N LYS A 286 -22.37 -14.95 2.26
CA LYS A 286 -23.54 -14.24 2.82
C LYS A 286 -23.29 -13.68 4.21
N ALA A 287 -22.31 -14.18 4.95
CA ALA A 287 -21.93 -13.67 6.27
C ALA A 287 -21.35 -12.25 6.20
N LEU A 288 -20.74 -11.86 5.07
CA LEU A 288 -20.25 -10.50 4.81
C LEU A 288 -21.40 -9.48 4.69
N MET A 289 -22.57 -9.94 4.25
CA MET A 289 -23.76 -9.11 3.99
C MET A 289 -24.61 -8.84 5.24
N ARG A 290 -24.20 -9.30 6.42
CA ARG A 290 -24.97 -9.12 7.67
C ARG A 290 -24.98 -7.66 8.10
N LYS A 291 -26.16 -7.15 8.47
CA LYS A 291 -26.33 -5.81 9.04
C LYS A 291 -25.49 -5.69 10.31
N GLY A 292 -24.69 -4.62 10.40
CA GLY A 292 -23.74 -4.38 11.48
C GLY A 292 -22.27 -4.59 11.09
N ARG A 293 -22.00 -5.37 10.03
CA ARG A 293 -20.65 -5.58 9.48
C ARG A 293 -20.43 -4.75 8.23
N LEU A 294 -21.38 -4.83 7.31
CA LEU A 294 -21.36 -4.12 6.04
C LEU A 294 -21.81 -2.67 6.23
N MET A 295 -20.92 -1.74 5.93
CA MET A 295 -21.14 -0.30 6.04
C MET A 295 -21.64 0.30 4.73
N VAL A 296 -20.98 -0.08 3.63
CA VAL A 296 -21.25 0.36 2.26
C VAL A 296 -21.03 -0.81 1.32
N ASP A 297 -21.87 -0.86 0.29
CA ASP A 297 -21.85 -1.86 -0.76
C ASP A 297 -22.34 -1.17 -2.02
N TYR A 298 -21.42 -0.92 -2.95
CA TYR A 298 -21.66 -0.11 -4.12
C TYR A 298 -21.11 -0.77 -5.39
N ALA A 299 -21.94 -0.74 -6.43
CA ALA A 299 -21.65 -1.25 -7.75
C ALA A 299 -21.33 -0.10 -8.70
N PHE A 300 -20.05 0.10 -9.01
CA PHE A 300 -19.59 0.98 -10.09
C PHE A 300 -20.07 0.43 -11.43
N GLY A 301 -21.01 1.15 -12.05
CA GLY A 301 -21.50 0.86 -13.38
C GLY A 301 -20.72 1.59 -14.47
N LYS A 302 -21.04 1.25 -15.72
CA LYS A 302 -20.73 2.10 -16.88
C LYS A 302 -21.43 3.45 -16.71
N LEU A 303 -20.81 4.51 -17.22
CA LEU A 303 -21.45 5.81 -17.29
C LEU A 303 -22.69 5.73 -18.19
N SER A 304 -23.79 6.33 -17.76
CA SER A 304 -24.97 6.50 -18.60
C SER A 304 -24.58 7.20 -19.90
N PRO A 305 -25.32 7.00 -21.02
CA PRO A 305 -24.99 7.67 -22.28
C PRO A 305 -24.86 9.20 -22.13
N ASP A 306 -25.70 9.81 -21.31
CA ASP A 306 -25.65 11.25 -21.04
C ASP A 306 -24.35 11.65 -20.32
N LYS A 307 -23.97 10.94 -19.26
CA LYS A 307 -22.72 11.18 -18.52
C LYS A 307 -21.48 10.89 -19.38
N ALA A 308 -21.50 9.79 -20.15
CA ALA A 308 -20.42 9.44 -21.06
C ALA A 308 -20.22 10.53 -22.12
N ASN A 309 -21.29 11.02 -22.76
CA ASN A 309 -21.21 12.10 -23.74
C ASN A 309 -20.79 13.44 -23.11
N ALA A 310 -21.20 13.72 -21.87
CA ALA A 310 -20.73 14.90 -21.13
C ALA A 310 -19.22 14.84 -20.89
N LEU A 311 -18.70 13.71 -20.42
CA LEU A 311 -17.27 13.50 -20.21
C LEU A 311 -16.48 13.57 -21.54
N LEU A 312 -16.97 12.92 -22.60
CA LEU A 312 -16.37 13.01 -23.94
C LEU A 312 -16.29 14.45 -24.45
N THR A 313 -17.33 15.25 -24.20
CA THR A 313 -17.35 16.67 -24.56
C THR A 313 -16.29 17.47 -23.77
N GLN A 314 -16.16 17.21 -22.47
CA GLN A 314 -15.15 17.86 -21.64
C GLN A 314 -13.73 17.50 -22.06
N LEU A 315 -13.50 16.27 -22.51
CA LEU A 315 -12.23 15.80 -23.03
C LEU A 315 -11.94 16.32 -24.46
N GLY A 316 -12.87 17.08 -25.06
CA GLY A 316 -12.71 17.64 -26.40
C GLY A 316 -12.84 16.62 -27.54
N MET A 317 -13.42 15.45 -27.26
CA MET A 317 -13.65 14.42 -28.26
C MET A 317 -14.93 14.71 -29.06
N ASP A 318 -14.91 14.41 -30.37
CA ASP A 318 -16.08 14.53 -31.26
C ASP A 318 -16.97 13.27 -31.25
N TYR A 319 -16.47 12.15 -30.72
CA TYR A 319 -17.21 10.89 -30.62
C TYR A 319 -18.41 11.01 -29.67
N ARG A 320 -19.57 10.49 -30.08
CA ARG A 320 -20.78 10.42 -29.24
C ARG A 320 -21.38 9.02 -29.32
N THR A 321 -21.89 8.54 -28.20
CA THR A 321 -22.43 7.19 -28.05
C THR A 321 -23.85 7.19 -27.50
N PRO A 322 -24.75 6.32 -27.99
CA PRO A 322 -26.03 6.05 -27.34
C PRO A 322 -25.92 4.95 -26.27
N GLU A 323 -24.76 4.28 -26.17
CA GLU A 323 -24.53 3.15 -25.26
C GLU A 323 -23.73 3.57 -24.01
N PRO A 324 -23.97 2.94 -22.85
CA PRO A 324 -23.14 3.15 -21.66
C PRO A 324 -21.68 2.73 -21.89
N MET A 325 -20.72 3.51 -21.38
CA MET A 325 -19.29 3.24 -21.53
C MET A 325 -18.57 3.16 -20.19
N THR A 326 -17.50 2.36 -20.10
CA THR A 326 -16.61 2.43 -18.93
C THR A 326 -15.72 3.68 -19.00
N LEU A 327 -15.17 4.10 -17.86
CA LEU A 327 -14.19 5.19 -17.86
C LEU A 327 -12.96 4.82 -18.69
N ALA A 328 -12.48 3.58 -18.58
CA ALA A 328 -11.35 3.10 -19.36
C ALA A 328 -11.62 3.15 -20.87
N ASP A 329 -12.83 2.80 -21.33
CA ASP A 329 -13.18 2.90 -22.74
C ASP A 329 -13.16 4.36 -23.20
N ILE A 330 -13.71 5.28 -22.40
CA ILE A 330 -13.75 6.71 -22.72
C ILE A 330 -12.33 7.29 -22.84
N PHE A 331 -11.46 7.04 -21.85
CA PHE A 331 -10.10 7.58 -21.85
C PHE A 331 -9.18 6.95 -22.91
N ASN A 332 -9.50 5.76 -23.41
CA ASN A 332 -8.68 5.04 -24.41
C ASN A 332 -9.33 5.00 -25.81
N ILE A 333 -10.29 5.88 -26.12
CA ILE A 333 -10.97 5.91 -27.43
C ILE A 333 -10.00 6.07 -28.60
N ASP A 334 -8.97 6.89 -28.43
CA ASP A 334 -7.96 7.15 -29.48
C ASP A 334 -6.87 6.06 -29.52
N ASP A 335 -6.65 5.37 -28.39
CA ASP A 335 -5.71 4.26 -28.24
C ASP A 335 -6.36 2.94 -28.64
N GLN A 336 -6.99 2.88 -29.83
CA GLN A 336 -7.45 1.61 -30.41
C GLN A 336 -6.28 0.61 -30.44
N THR A 337 -6.25 -0.21 -29.41
CA THR A 337 -5.30 -1.30 -29.29
C THR A 337 -5.64 -2.22 -30.45
N VAL A 338 -4.68 -2.46 -31.35
CA VAL A 338 -4.84 -3.44 -32.44
C VAL A 338 -4.85 -4.84 -31.81
N SER A 339 -5.96 -5.22 -31.20
CA SER A 339 -6.23 -6.59 -30.77
C SER A 339 -6.87 -7.33 -31.94
N GLY A 340 -6.04 -7.89 -32.81
CA GLY A 340 -6.49 -8.83 -33.82
C GLY A 340 -6.70 -10.21 -33.20
N GLU A 341 -7.94 -10.64 -33.01
CA GLU A 341 -8.22 -12.07 -32.90
C GLU A 341 -7.91 -12.73 -34.25
N ARG A 342 -6.95 -13.66 -34.28
CA ARG A 342 -6.77 -14.54 -35.43
C ARG A 342 -8.04 -15.38 -35.59
N GLN A 343 -8.82 -15.11 -36.62
CA GLN A 343 -9.86 -16.04 -37.05
C GLN A 343 -9.20 -17.38 -37.42
N GLU A 344 -9.48 -18.42 -36.65
CA GLU A 344 -9.17 -19.79 -37.03
C GLU A 344 -10.01 -20.18 -38.24
N PHE A 345 -9.38 -20.22 -39.42
CA PHE A 345 -9.96 -20.86 -40.58
C PHE A 345 -10.09 -22.37 -40.31
N LYS A 346 -11.33 -22.84 -40.10
CA LYS A 346 -11.65 -24.27 -40.20
C LYS A 346 -11.32 -24.74 -41.62
N LYS A 347 -10.22 -25.49 -41.75
CA LYS A 347 -9.96 -26.31 -42.94
C LYS A 347 -11.03 -27.39 -43.03
N VAL A 348 -11.93 -27.27 -44.00
CA VAL A 348 -12.78 -28.37 -44.46
C VAL A 348 -11.88 -29.30 -45.28
N GLY A 349 -11.74 -30.54 -44.83
CA GLY A 349 -10.99 -31.59 -45.52
C GLY A 349 -11.72 -32.06 -46.78
N PHE A 350 -10.94 -32.42 -47.80
CA PHE A 350 -11.36 -33.23 -48.94
C PHE A 350 -10.92 -34.67 -48.73
#